data_AF-A0A137Q3E2-F1
#
_entry.id   AF-A0A137Q3E2-F1
#
_cell.length_a   1.000
_cell.length_b   1.000
_cell.length_c   1.000
_cell.angle_alpha   90.00
_cell.angle_beta   90.00
_cell.angle_gamma   90.00
#
_symmetry.space_group_name_H-M   'P 1'
#
loop_
_entity.id
_entity.type
_entity.pdbx_description
1 polymer ?
#
loop_
_entity_poly.entity_id
_entity_poly.type
_entity_poly.pdbx_seq_one_letter_code
_entity_poly.pdbx_strand_id
1 'polypeptide(L)'
;MGADDDFRSLRIRIRNEDLALKDRSNLFQESASVCISLGFLEVWYQNGFYVKIHDIPGTLSGKILRLRANVPPLEGHTEIKGNNVTDIAYKEIPLLEDWDDQDAREAVSQLPVVAFDPKIHFPKVCRCVNEVPNLLRVKGHPHIVSLLGRSEAGELVFPRYQQPFLNGSISDYRRLLLQLADAVIFLHLLGIVHRDLAFRNLLLSDDGQDLILCDLECRYGSFDCPEIALARDNGDREQEWPYSEKSDVWCFGVTIATFVLQNNPRTPWQHTDNFVPPVPFDWIFHACLRSNPDDRPSMVEVKGMLESIRYVDCYIMTNER
;
A
#
# COMPACT_ATOMS: atom_id res chain seq x y z
N MET A 1 -22.51 -1.73 -24.39
CA MET A 1 -21.13 -1.66 -23.85
C MET A 1 -20.97 -2.84 -22.93
N GLY A 2 -19.90 -3.63 -23.06
CA GLY A 2 -19.71 -4.81 -22.21
C GLY A 2 -19.27 -4.43 -20.79
N ALA A 3 -19.43 -5.34 -19.83
CA ALA A 3 -18.98 -5.13 -18.45
C ALA A 3 -17.52 -4.70 -18.34
N ASP A 4 -16.63 -5.25 -19.18
CA ASP A 4 -15.22 -4.87 -19.22
C ASP A 4 -14.98 -3.45 -19.76
N ASP A 5 -15.80 -2.97 -20.70
CA ASP A 5 -15.69 -1.61 -21.24
C ASP A 5 -16.11 -0.59 -20.18
N ASP A 6 -17.18 -0.89 -19.43
CA ASP A 6 -17.66 -0.05 -18.33
C ASP A 6 -16.65 -0.02 -17.18
N PHE A 7 -16.09 -1.18 -16.80
CA PHE A 7 -15.01 -1.28 -15.82
C PHE A 7 -13.78 -0.46 -16.21
N ARG A 8 -13.29 -0.62 -17.46
CA ARG A 8 -12.13 0.14 -17.96
C ARG A 8 -12.41 1.64 -17.97
N SER A 9 -13.59 2.05 -18.43
CA SER A 9 -13.99 3.46 -18.49
C SER A 9 -14.06 4.06 -17.08
N LEU A 10 -14.66 3.36 -16.12
CA LEU A 10 -14.76 3.82 -14.74
C LEU A 10 -13.40 3.91 -14.05
N ARG A 11 -12.54 2.91 -14.24
CA ARG A 11 -11.15 2.91 -13.77
C ARG A 11 -10.38 4.12 -14.30
N ILE A 12 -10.44 4.36 -15.61
CA ILE A 12 -9.76 5.50 -16.25
C ILE A 12 -10.30 6.82 -15.70
N ARG A 13 -11.62 6.93 -15.54
CA ARG A 13 -12.26 8.11 -14.95
C ARG A 13 -11.74 8.41 -13.55
N ILE A 14 -11.78 7.42 -12.64
CA ILE A 14 -11.31 7.57 -11.25
C ILE A 14 -9.83 7.97 -11.23
N ARG A 15 -9.00 7.31 -12.06
CA ARG A 15 -7.57 7.63 -12.16
C ARG A 15 -7.35 9.08 -12.62
N ASN A 16 -8.05 9.53 -13.66
CA ASN A 16 -7.92 10.88 -14.20
C ASN A 16 -8.45 11.94 -13.23
N GLU A 17 -9.54 11.64 -12.53
CA GLU A 17 -10.07 12.52 -11.47
C GLU A 17 -9.07 12.68 -10.33
N ASP A 18 -8.46 11.59 -9.85
CA ASP A 18 -7.43 11.64 -8.82
C ASP A 18 -6.19 12.44 -9.27
N LEU A 19 -5.72 12.24 -10.51
CA LEU A 19 -4.63 13.05 -11.08
C LEU A 19 -5.01 14.55 -11.12
N ALA A 20 -6.21 14.88 -11.58
CA ALA A 20 -6.67 16.26 -11.61
C ALA A 20 -6.83 16.88 -10.21
N LEU A 21 -7.18 16.08 -9.20
CA LEU A 21 -7.21 16.55 -7.80
C LEU A 21 -5.80 16.81 -7.27
N LYS A 22 -4.84 15.94 -7.58
CA LYS A 22 -3.41 16.12 -7.23
C LYS A 22 -2.80 17.36 -7.87
N ASP A 23 -3.13 17.64 -9.13
CA ASP A 23 -2.62 18.80 -9.86
C ASP A 23 -3.17 20.12 -9.32
N ARG A 24 -4.42 20.12 -8.84
CA ARG A 24 -5.09 21.33 -8.30
C ARG A 24 -4.80 21.57 -6.82
N SER A 25 -4.37 20.55 -6.09
CA SER A 25 -4.15 20.62 -4.65
C SER A 25 -2.84 21.31 -4.29
N ASN A 26 -2.91 22.34 -3.43
CA ASN A 26 -1.74 22.97 -2.84
C ASN A 26 -1.22 22.28 -1.56
N LEU A 27 -1.85 21.17 -1.12
CA LEU A 27 -1.59 20.56 0.19
C LEU A 27 -0.11 20.20 0.39
N PHE A 28 0.55 19.68 -0.64
CA PHE A 28 1.96 19.26 -0.60
C PHE A 28 2.86 20.15 -1.48
N GLN A 29 2.33 21.25 -2.00
CA GLN A 29 3.14 22.19 -2.77
C GLN A 29 4.14 22.85 -1.81
N GLU A 30 5.44 22.77 -2.14
CA GLU A 30 6.52 23.33 -1.30
C GLU A 30 6.55 22.75 0.13
N SER A 31 6.07 21.51 0.33
CA SER A 31 6.24 20.82 1.62
C SER A 31 7.70 20.38 1.81
N ALA A 32 8.27 20.69 2.96
CA ALA A 32 9.57 20.20 3.43
C ALA A 32 9.47 18.84 4.13
N SER A 33 8.39 18.61 4.90
CA SER A 33 8.16 17.34 5.60
C SER A 33 6.67 17.10 5.81
N VAL A 34 6.29 15.83 6.02
CA VAL A 34 4.91 15.39 6.23
C VAL A 34 4.89 14.28 7.29
N CYS A 35 3.91 14.33 8.19
CA CYS A 35 3.60 13.23 9.10
C CYS A 35 2.11 12.89 8.99
N ILE A 36 1.80 11.63 8.69
CA ILE A 36 0.43 11.12 8.56
C ILE A 36 0.12 10.34 9.84
N SER A 37 -0.85 10.81 10.64
CA SER A 37 -1.40 10.12 11.82
C SER A 37 -2.75 9.48 11.52
N LEU A 38 -3.28 8.67 12.44
CA LEU A 38 -4.56 7.97 12.27
C LEU A 38 -5.72 8.93 11.94
N GLY A 39 -5.74 10.10 12.58
CA GLY A 39 -6.83 11.08 12.49
C GLY A 39 -6.44 12.46 11.99
N PHE A 40 -5.17 12.70 11.65
CA PHE A 40 -4.71 14.00 11.19
C PHE A 40 -3.45 13.92 10.35
N LEU A 41 -3.20 14.97 9.57
CA LEU A 41 -2.00 15.20 8.79
C LEU A 41 -1.25 16.41 9.35
N GLU A 42 0.06 16.30 9.47
CA GLU A 42 0.95 17.42 9.77
C GLU A 42 1.84 17.69 8.56
N VAL A 43 1.93 18.96 8.14
CA VAL A 43 2.72 19.40 6.99
C VAL A 43 3.60 20.58 7.40
N TRP A 44 4.89 20.48 7.10
CA TRP A 44 5.86 21.55 7.25
C TRP A 44 6.23 22.07 5.87
N TYR A 45 6.11 23.38 5.64
CA TYR A 45 6.39 24.03 4.36
C TYR A 45 7.77 24.67 4.34
N GLN A 46 8.35 24.80 3.14
CA GLN A 46 9.67 25.41 2.93
C GLN A 46 9.76 26.89 3.35
N ASN A 47 8.62 27.59 3.39
CA ASN A 47 8.52 28.96 3.88
C ASN A 47 8.50 29.06 5.42
N GLY A 48 8.61 27.94 6.14
CA GLY A 48 8.61 27.87 7.60
C GLY A 48 7.23 27.68 8.23
N PHE A 49 6.15 27.66 7.46
CA PHE A 49 4.81 27.40 8.00
C PHE A 49 4.60 25.92 8.35
N TYR A 50 3.80 25.71 9.38
CA TYR A 50 3.43 24.39 9.89
C TYR A 50 1.91 24.31 9.95
N VAL A 51 1.33 23.24 9.42
CA VAL A 51 -0.12 23.05 9.41
C VAL A 51 -0.48 21.67 9.93
N LYS A 52 -1.46 21.62 10.84
CA LYS A 52 -2.10 20.39 11.31
C LYS A 52 -3.54 20.32 10.82
N ILE A 53 -3.92 19.24 10.14
CA ILE A 53 -5.22 19.10 9.47
C ILE A 53 -5.90 17.81 9.96
N HIS A 54 -7.05 17.93 10.61
CA HIS A 54 -7.79 16.77 11.15
C HIS A 54 -8.72 16.15 10.11
N ASP A 55 -8.81 14.82 10.07
CA ASP A 55 -9.81 14.13 9.25
C ASP A 55 -11.19 14.21 9.89
N ILE A 56 -11.98 15.15 9.41
CA ILE A 56 -13.40 15.28 9.73
C ILE A 56 -14.15 15.26 8.39
N PRO A 57 -14.73 14.12 7.99
CA PRO A 57 -15.42 14.00 6.70
C PRO A 57 -16.51 15.07 6.51
N GLY A 58 -16.63 15.60 5.30
CA GLY A 58 -17.65 16.60 4.93
C GLY A 58 -17.29 18.06 5.25
N THR A 59 -16.26 18.33 6.06
CA THR A 59 -15.81 19.70 6.39
C THR A 59 -14.67 20.18 5.52
N LEU A 60 -14.18 21.42 5.73
CA LEU A 60 -12.98 21.94 5.08
C LEU A 60 -11.77 21.01 5.26
N SER A 61 -11.43 20.66 6.50
CA SER A 61 -10.27 19.81 6.80
C SER A 61 -10.37 18.43 6.11
N GLY A 62 -11.52 17.77 6.18
CA GLY A 62 -11.73 16.49 5.48
C GLY A 62 -11.70 16.60 3.95
N LYS A 63 -12.17 17.71 3.38
CA LYS A 63 -12.06 17.98 1.92
C LYS A 63 -10.63 18.23 1.50
N ILE A 64 -9.82 18.92 2.30
CA ILE A 64 -8.39 19.13 2.03
C ILE A 64 -7.66 17.78 1.99
N LEU A 65 -7.88 16.91 2.99
CA LEU A 65 -7.25 15.60 3.05
C LEU A 65 -7.65 14.68 1.89
N ARG A 66 -8.83 14.87 1.30
CA ARG A 66 -9.29 14.18 0.08
C ARG A 66 -8.94 14.92 -1.22
N LEU A 67 -8.13 15.98 -1.13
CA LEU A 67 -7.68 16.84 -2.23
C LEU A 67 -8.82 17.57 -2.96
N ARG A 68 -10.00 17.68 -2.34
CA ARG A 68 -11.20 18.37 -2.87
C ARG A 68 -11.29 19.84 -2.44
N ALA A 69 -10.36 20.31 -1.61
CA ALA A 69 -10.18 21.70 -1.26
C ALA A 69 -8.69 21.99 -1.07
N ASN A 70 -8.32 23.26 -1.23
CA ASN A 70 -6.97 23.73 -0.93
C ASN A 70 -6.83 24.14 0.54
N VAL A 71 -5.62 24.00 1.06
CA VAL A 71 -5.22 24.66 2.30
C VAL A 71 -5.41 26.17 2.09
N PRO A 72 -6.17 26.87 2.97
CA PRO A 72 -6.32 28.32 2.88
C PRO A 72 -4.97 29.05 2.91
N PRO A 73 -4.88 30.29 2.42
CA PRO A 73 -3.69 31.11 2.60
C PRO A 73 -3.29 31.17 4.08
N LEU A 74 -2.02 30.90 4.36
CA LEU A 74 -1.48 30.82 5.71
C LEU A 74 -0.84 32.18 6.07
N GLU A 75 -1.21 32.71 7.24
CA GLU A 75 -0.56 33.89 7.85
C GLU A 75 0.45 33.49 8.95
N GLY A 76 0.42 32.21 9.37
CA GLY A 76 1.26 31.63 10.39
C GLY A 76 1.05 30.12 10.51
N HIS A 77 1.53 29.51 11.58
CA HIS A 77 1.29 28.08 11.84
C HIS A 77 -0.18 27.86 12.20
N THR A 78 -0.82 26.86 11.61
CA THR A 78 -2.28 26.76 11.58
C THR A 78 -2.76 25.35 11.93
N GLU A 79 -3.81 25.24 12.75
CA GLU A 79 -4.61 24.02 12.89
C GLU A 79 -5.93 24.18 12.12
N ILE A 80 -6.27 23.19 11.30
CA ILE A 80 -7.53 23.10 10.57
C ILE A 80 -8.31 21.89 11.10
N LYS A 81 -9.34 22.16 11.89
CA LYS A 81 -10.19 21.12 12.50
C LYS A 81 -11.65 21.36 12.14
N GLY A 82 -12.18 20.51 11.26
CA GLY A 82 -13.53 20.69 10.77
C GLY A 82 -13.58 21.84 9.77
N ASN A 83 -14.34 22.88 10.09
CA ASN A 83 -14.36 24.14 9.35
C ASN A 83 -13.59 25.27 10.06
N ASN A 84 -13.03 24.98 11.24
CA ASN A 84 -12.30 25.96 12.03
C ASN A 84 -10.84 26.01 11.59
N VAL A 85 -10.33 27.22 11.43
CA VAL A 85 -8.93 27.52 11.11
C VAL A 85 -8.40 28.38 12.24
N THR A 86 -7.39 27.91 12.95
CA THR A 86 -6.88 28.57 14.17
C THR A 86 -5.37 28.63 14.17
N ASP A 87 -4.81 29.75 14.59
CA ASP A 87 -3.37 29.89 14.78
C ASP A 87 -2.88 28.99 15.93
N ILE A 88 -1.73 28.37 15.73
CA ILE A 88 -1.08 27.50 16.72
C ILE A 88 0.40 27.84 16.86
N ALA A 89 1.03 27.33 17.91
CA ALA A 89 2.47 27.35 18.03
C ALA A 89 3.11 26.42 16.97
N TYR A 90 4.32 26.75 16.55
CA TYR A 90 5.14 25.87 15.74
C TYR A 90 5.41 24.55 16.48
N LYS A 91 5.39 23.44 15.73
CA LYS A 91 5.83 22.13 16.19
C LYS A 91 7.08 21.75 15.39
N GLU A 92 8.14 21.34 16.06
CA GLU A 92 9.33 20.83 15.39
C GLU A 92 9.02 19.56 14.57
N ILE A 93 9.76 19.39 13.48
CA ILE A 93 9.71 18.15 12.70
C ILE A 93 10.24 17.02 13.60
N PRO A 94 9.49 15.92 13.79
CA PRO A 94 9.98 14.78 14.55
C PRO A 94 11.29 14.27 13.94
N LEU A 95 12.31 14.04 14.78
CA LEU A 95 13.52 13.37 14.34
C LEU A 95 13.14 11.94 13.95
N LEU A 96 13.36 11.58 12.68
CA LEU A 96 13.35 10.18 12.28
C LEU A 96 14.62 9.58 12.89
N GLU A 97 14.46 8.62 13.80
CA GLU A 97 15.60 7.79 14.21
C GLU A 97 16.14 7.10 12.95
N ASP A 98 17.45 7.15 12.74
CA ASP A 98 18.10 6.40 11.66
C ASP A 98 18.05 4.94 12.09
N TRP A 99 17.07 4.20 11.56
CA TRP A 99 16.81 2.83 11.99
C TRP A 99 17.91 1.92 11.42
N ASP A 100 18.93 1.68 12.24
CA ASP A 100 20.11 0.86 11.97
C ASP A 100 19.83 -0.32 11.01
N ASP A 101 20.59 -0.38 9.92
CA ASP A 101 20.73 -1.58 9.09
C ASP A 101 21.16 -2.73 10.01
N GLN A 102 20.33 -3.77 10.14
CA GLN A 102 20.76 -4.95 10.90
C GLN A 102 21.87 -5.65 10.14
N ASP A 103 22.89 -6.16 10.84
CA ASP A 103 23.97 -6.89 10.20
C ASP A 103 23.49 -8.26 9.68
N ALA A 104 23.00 -8.27 8.43
CA ALA A 104 22.57 -9.48 7.74
C ALA A 104 23.73 -10.23 7.04
N ARG A 105 24.99 -9.76 7.17
CA ARG A 105 26.13 -10.29 6.40
C ARG A 105 26.38 -11.77 6.66
N GLU A 106 26.22 -12.22 7.90
CA GLU A 106 26.38 -13.63 8.26
C GLU A 106 25.36 -14.50 7.50
N ALA A 107 24.07 -14.18 7.60
CA ALA A 107 23.00 -14.92 6.93
C ALA A 107 23.19 -14.93 5.40
N VAL A 108 23.58 -13.79 4.83
CA VAL A 108 23.87 -13.69 3.39
C VAL A 108 25.09 -14.53 3.02
N SER A 109 26.17 -14.51 3.81
CA SER A 109 27.42 -15.23 3.51
C SER A 109 27.23 -16.74 3.32
N GLN A 110 26.23 -17.31 3.99
CA GLN A 110 25.87 -18.73 3.93
C GLN A 110 25.13 -19.12 2.63
N LEU A 111 24.67 -18.14 1.85
CA LEU A 111 24.00 -18.39 0.56
C LEU A 111 25.01 -18.79 -0.52
N PRO A 112 24.61 -19.67 -1.46
CA PRO A 112 25.45 -20.03 -2.59
C PRO A 112 25.71 -18.80 -3.47
N VAL A 113 26.94 -18.68 -3.98
CA VAL A 113 27.27 -17.68 -5.00
C VAL A 113 26.64 -18.09 -6.32
N VAL A 114 25.91 -17.17 -6.95
CA VAL A 114 25.24 -17.38 -8.24
C VAL A 114 25.94 -16.52 -9.30
N ALA A 115 26.11 -17.08 -10.50
CA ALA A 115 26.56 -16.32 -11.66
C ALA A 115 25.54 -15.22 -11.98
N PHE A 116 25.91 -13.97 -11.76
CA PHE A 116 25.02 -12.83 -11.95
C PHE A 116 24.94 -12.42 -13.43
N ASP A 117 23.72 -12.26 -13.95
CA ASP A 117 23.46 -11.72 -15.28
C ASP A 117 22.42 -10.60 -15.12
N PRO A 118 22.79 -9.33 -15.38
CA PRO A 118 21.89 -8.19 -15.18
C PRO A 118 20.63 -8.22 -16.05
N LYS A 119 20.59 -9.05 -17.11
CA LYS A 119 19.42 -9.18 -17.98
C LYS A 119 18.30 -9.99 -17.33
N ILE A 120 18.64 -10.99 -16.53
CA ILE A 120 17.69 -11.95 -15.95
C ILE A 120 17.71 -11.95 -14.42
N HIS A 121 18.66 -11.25 -13.79
CA HIS A 121 18.77 -11.14 -12.35
C HIS A 121 18.56 -9.71 -11.85
N PHE A 122 18.08 -9.62 -10.61
CA PHE A 122 17.94 -8.41 -9.83
C PHE A 122 18.76 -8.55 -8.53
N PRO A 123 19.75 -7.67 -8.28
CA PRO A 123 20.50 -7.64 -7.04
C PRO A 123 19.78 -6.75 -6.00
N LYS A 124 19.81 -7.17 -4.72
CA LYS A 124 19.31 -6.38 -3.60
C LYS A 124 20.27 -6.47 -2.42
N VAL A 125 20.60 -5.34 -1.80
CA VAL A 125 21.30 -5.34 -0.52
C VAL A 125 20.34 -5.80 0.56
N CYS A 126 20.70 -6.85 1.29
CA CYS A 126 19.92 -7.33 2.44
C CYS A 126 20.11 -6.37 3.62
N ARG A 127 19.03 -5.74 4.09
CA ARG A 127 19.05 -4.81 5.23
C ARG A 127 18.45 -5.38 6.51
N CYS A 128 17.72 -6.50 6.39
CA CYS A 128 17.05 -7.13 7.51
C CYS A 128 17.53 -8.57 7.69
N VAL A 129 17.91 -8.93 8.93
CA VAL A 129 18.40 -10.29 9.25
C VAL A 129 17.33 -11.37 9.02
N ASN A 130 16.05 -10.99 9.08
CA ASN A 130 14.93 -11.91 8.90
C ASN A 130 14.58 -12.15 7.43
N GLU A 131 15.06 -11.33 6.50
CA GLU A 131 14.70 -11.45 5.08
C GLU A 131 15.18 -12.79 4.51
N VAL A 132 16.45 -13.16 4.76
CA VAL A 132 17.02 -14.42 4.25
C VAL A 132 16.28 -15.65 4.80
N PRO A 133 16.06 -15.82 6.12
CA PRO A 133 15.25 -16.91 6.65
C PRO A 133 13.84 -16.97 6.03
N ASN A 134 13.15 -15.84 5.90
CA ASN A 134 11.81 -15.80 5.29
C ASN A 134 11.83 -16.26 3.83
N LEU A 135 12.76 -15.71 3.03
CA LEU A 135 12.95 -16.09 1.63
C LEU A 135 13.26 -17.58 1.45
N LEU A 136 14.04 -18.17 2.35
CA LEU A 136 14.34 -19.61 2.32
C LEU A 136 13.11 -20.45 2.66
N ARG A 137 12.26 -20.01 3.60
CA ARG A 137 11.02 -20.71 4.00
C ARG A 137 9.95 -20.72 2.91
N VAL A 138 9.91 -19.67 2.07
CA VAL A 138 8.92 -19.54 1.00
C VAL A 138 9.39 -20.08 -0.35
N LYS A 139 10.63 -20.55 -0.43
CA LYS A 139 11.27 -20.94 -1.68
C LYS A 139 10.43 -21.99 -2.43
N GLY A 140 10.17 -21.72 -3.71
CA GLY A 140 9.43 -22.60 -4.59
C GLY A 140 7.94 -22.29 -4.71
N HIS A 141 7.41 -21.33 -3.96
CA HIS A 141 6.04 -20.84 -4.18
C HIS A 141 5.95 -20.08 -5.53
N PRO A 142 4.95 -20.34 -6.39
CA PRO A 142 4.89 -19.77 -7.74
C PRO A 142 4.64 -18.25 -7.77
N HIS A 143 4.02 -17.71 -6.72
CA HIS A 143 3.63 -16.29 -6.63
C HIS A 143 4.41 -15.49 -5.58
N ILE A 144 5.55 -16.01 -5.13
CA ILE A 144 6.47 -15.32 -4.22
C ILE A 144 7.87 -15.35 -4.81
N VAL A 145 8.59 -14.24 -4.72
CA VAL A 145 9.95 -14.12 -5.25
C VAL A 145 10.87 -15.20 -4.68
N SER A 146 11.58 -15.90 -5.56
CA SER A 146 12.51 -16.96 -5.15
C SER A 146 13.93 -16.43 -5.04
N LEU A 147 14.54 -16.55 -3.86
CA LEU A 147 15.95 -16.25 -3.65
C LEU A 147 16.83 -17.30 -4.36
N LEU A 148 17.65 -16.85 -5.32
CA LEU A 148 18.56 -17.72 -6.07
C LEU A 148 19.84 -18.00 -5.29
N GLY A 149 20.32 -16.99 -4.55
CA GLY A 149 21.55 -17.03 -3.77
C GLY A 149 22.10 -15.62 -3.59
N ARG A 150 23.43 -15.47 -3.68
CA ARG A 150 24.09 -14.16 -3.57
C ARG A 150 25.06 -13.85 -4.70
N SER A 151 25.36 -12.58 -4.90
CA SER A 151 26.44 -12.12 -5.76
C SER A 151 27.81 -12.28 -5.06
N GLU A 152 28.90 -12.15 -5.81
CA GLU A 152 30.25 -12.07 -5.22
C GLU A 152 30.40 -10.88 -4.27
N ALA A 153 29.69 -9.79 -4.54
CA ALA A 153 29.65 -8.59 -3.71
C ALA A 153 28.79 -8.74 -2.44
N GLY A 154 28.10 -9.89 -2.26
CA GLY A 154 27.28 -10.14 -1.07
C GLY A 154 25.87 -9.56 -1.14
N GLU A 155 25.32 -9.33 -2.33
CA GLU A 155 23.92 -8.94 -2.52
C GLU A 155 23.05 -10.17 -2.72
N LEU A 156 21.79 -10.13 -2.28
CA LEU A 156 20.79 -11.13 -2.63
C LEU A 156 20.52 -11.08 -4.13
N VAL A 157 20.39 -12.26 -4.76
CA VAL A 157 20.13 -12.38 -6.19
C VAL A 157 18.77 -13.03 -6.39
N PHE A 158 17.91 -12.33 -7.15
CA PHE A 158 16.56 -12.76 -7.51
C PHE A 158 16.41 -12.85 -9.03
N PRO A 159 15.42 -13.61 -9.55
CA PRO A 159 14.97 -13.46 -10.92
C PRO A 159 14.48 -12.04 -11.17
N ARG A 160 14.69 -11.55 -12.38
CA ARG A 160 14.18 -10.26 -12.83
C ARG A 160 12.73 -10.41 -13.29
N TYR A 161 11.88 -9.50 -12.83
CA TYR A 161 10.47 -9.41 -13.19
C TYR A 161 10.14 -7.99 -13.63
N GLN A 162 8.98 -7.81 -14.26
CA GLN A 162 8.49 -6.51 -14.71
C GLN A 162 7.68 -5.80 -13.63
N GLN A 163 7.72 -4.47 -13.66
CA GLN A 163 6.78 -3.68 -12.87
C GLN A 163 5.37 -3.84 -13.45
N PRO A 164 4.33 -4.03 -12.62
CA PRO A 164 3.00 -4.28 -13.14
C PRO A 164 2.45 -3.07 -13.90
N PHE A 165 2.14 -3.25 -15.17
CA PHE A 165 1.36 -2.31 -15.95
C PHE A 165 0.31 -3.08 -16.77
N LEU A 166 -0.97 -2.87 -16.46
CA LEU A 166 -2.04 -3.72 -16.96
C LEU A 166 -3.25 -2.93 -17.47
N ASN A 167 -3.48 -2.84 -18.78
CA ASN A 167 -4.76 -2.36 -19.30
C ASN A 167 -5.78 -3.51 -19.43
N GLY A 168 -6.01 -4.21 -18.32
CA GLY A 168 -6.69 -5.51 -18.28
C GLY A 168 -8.22 -5.44 -18.22
N SER A 169 -8.84 -6.60 -18.41
CA SER A 169 -10.25 -6.89 -18.11
C SER A 169 -10.47 -7.12 -16.62
N ILE A 170 -11.73 -7.24 -16.17
CA ILE A 170 -12.05 -7.69 -14.81
C ILE A 170 -11.39 -9.05 -14.54
N SER A 171 -11.38 -9.94 -15.53
CA SER A 171 -10.81 -11.29 -15.41
C SER A 171 -9.30 -11.28 -15.18
N ASP A 172 -8.58 -10.35 -15.81
CA ASP A 172 -7.12 -10.21 -15.63
C ASP A 172 -6.77 -9.77 -14.21
N TYR A 173 -7.42 -8.71 -13.72
CA TYR A 173 -7.22 -8.24 -12.35
C TYR A 173 -7.62 -9.29 -11.33
N ARG A 174 -8.77 -9.96 -11.53
CA ARG A 174 -9.24 -11.04 -10.65
C ARG A 174 -8.22 -12.18 -10.57
N ARG A 175 -7.69 -12.63 -11.71
CA ARG A 175 -6.68 -13.70 -11.78
C ARG A 175 -5.43 -13.32 -10.99
N LEU A 176 -4.87 -12.14 -11.22
CA LEU A 176 -3.65 -11.69 -10.53
C LEU A 176 -3.89 -11.47 -9.03
N LEU A 177 -5.06 -10.95 -8.64
CA LEU A 177 -5.43 -10.80 -7.22
C LEU A 177 -5.63 -12.15 -6.52
N LEU A 178 -6.10 -13.19 -7.23
CA LEU A 178 -6.15 -14.55 -6.69
C LEU A 178 -4.74 -15.12 -6.44
N GLN A 179 -3.81 -14.89 -7.36
CA GLN A 179 -2.41 -15.27 -7.18
C GLN A 179 -1.76 -14.56 -5.99
N LEU A 180 -2.05 -13.26 -5.80
CA LEU A 180 -1.62 -12.51 -4.62
C LEU A 180 -2.24 -13.09 -3.34
N ALA A 181 -3.54 -13.40 -3.36
CA ALA A 181 -4.21 -14.00 -2.20
C ALA A 181 -3.58 -15.35 -1.83
N ASP A 182 -3.26 -16.19 -2.82
CA ASP A 182 -2.56 -17.46 -2.59
C ASP A 182 -1.18 -17.27 -1.93
N ALA A 183 -0.40 -16.29 -2.41
CA ALA A 183 0.88 -15.94 -1.82
C ALA A 183 0.73 -15.50 -0.34
N VAL A 184 -0.22 -14.62 -0.05
CA VAL A 184 -0.42 -14.10 1.32
C VAL A 184 -0.95 -15.19 2.25
N ILE A 185 -1.89 -16.03 1.80
CA ILE A 185 -2.36 -17.20 2.57
C ILE A 185 -1.19 -18.11 2.93
N PHE A 186 -0.31 -18.39 1.97
CA PHE A 186 0.86 -19.21 2.21
C PHE A 186 1.83 -18.60 3.23
N LEU A 187 2.05 -17.28 3.19
CA LEU A 187 2.82 -16.56 4.22
C LEU A 187 2.19 -16.72 5.61
N HIS A 188 0.87 -16.50 5.71
CA HIS A 188 0.12 -16.61 6.98
C HIS A 188 0.17 -18.04 7.54
N LEU A 189 0.08 -19.07 6.69
CA LEU A 189 0.26 -20.48 7.09
C LEU A 189 1.66 -20.77 7.66
N LEU A 190 2.67 -20.02 7.25
CA LEU A 190 4.02 -20.09 7.81
C LEU A 190 4.20 -19.17 9.05
N GLY A 191 3.16 -18.47 9.49
CA GLY A 191 3.25 -17.47 10.56
C GLY A 191 4.08 -16.25 10.16
N ILE A 192 4.19 -15.96 8.87
CA ILE A 192 4.86 -14.76 8.34
C ILE A 192 3.77 -13.72 8.03
N VAL A 193 3.80 -12.60 8.75
CA VAL A 193 3.04 -11.40 8.40
C VAL A 193 3.94 -10.53 7.52
N HIS A 194 3.47 -10.15 6.34
CA HIS A 194 4.27 -9.39 5.39
C HIS A 194 4.54 -7.96 5.87
N ARG A 195 3.55 -7.33 6.52
CA ARG A 195 3.58 -5.96 7.08
C ARG A 195 3.65 -4.82 6.07
N ASP A 196 4.01 -5.09 4.81
CA ASP A 196 4.19 -4.09 3.77
C ASP A 196 3.58 -4.51 2.42
N LEU A 197 2.37 -5.09 2.46
CA LEU A 197 1.63 -5.37 1.23
C LEU A 197 1.25 -4.05 0.56
N ALA A 198 1.89 -3.78 -0.58
CA ALA A 198 1.68 -2.57 -1.35
C ALA A 198 1.93 -2.83 -2.83
N PHE A 199 1.36 -1.98 -3.70
CA PHE A 199 1.55 -2.09 -5.15
C PHE A 199 3.03 -2.12 -5.58
N ARG A 200 3.93 -1.40 -4.87
CA ARG A 200 5.38 -1.40 -5.14
C ARG A 200 6.07 -2.76 -4.94
N ASN A 201 5.47 -3.64 -4.14
CA ASN A 201 5.98 -4.97 -3.81
C ASN A 201 5.32 -6.07 -4.66
N LEU A 202 4.62 -5.66 -5.72
CA LEU A 202 4.06 -6.57 -6.73
C LEU A 202 4.91 -6.48 -8.00
N LEU A 203 5.22 -7.63 -8.58
CA LEU A 203 5.91 -7.76 -9.85
C LEU A 203 5.11 -8.68 -10.78
N LEU A 204 5.41 -8.65 -12.08
CA LEU A 204 4.83 -9.56 -13.08
C LEU A 204 5.91 -10.35 -13.82
N SER A 205 5.59 -11.59 -14.18
CA SER A 205 6.32 -12.35 -15.20
C SER A 205 6.37 -11.59 -16.53
N ASP A 206 7.34 -11.92 -17.38
CA ASP A 206 7.53 -11.26 -18.68
C ASP A 206 6.32 -11.39 -19.61
N ASP A 207 5.51 -12.45 -19.47
CA ASP A 207 4.27 -12.67 -20.21
C ASP A 207 3.02 -12.06 -19.53
N GLY A 208 3.18 -11.43 -18.37
CA GLY A 208 2.13 -10.80 -17.58
C GLY A 208 1.11 -11.78 -16.99
N GLN A 209 1.40 -13.08 -16.99
CA GLN A 209 0.48 -14.11 -16.49
C GLN A 209 0.62 -14.40 -15.00
N ASP A 210 1.78 -14.14 -14.41
CA ASP A 210 2.04 -14.45 -13.00
C ASP A 210 2.40 -13.19 -12.23
N LEU A 211 1.64 -12.94 -11.17
CA LEU A 211 1.98 -11.99 -10.13
C LEU A 211 2.98 -12.62 -9.16
N ILE A 212 4.01 -11.86 -8.83
CA ILE A 212 5.05 -12.23 -7.88
C ILE A 212 5.09 -11.21 -6.75
N LEU A 213 4.81 -11.67 -5.53
CA LEU A 213 4.98 -10.90 -4.31
C LEU A 213 6.47 -10.90 -3.91
N CYS A 214 7.02 -9.72 -3.61
CA CYS A 214 8.40 -9.57 -3.16
C CYS A 214 8.50 -8.80 -1.85
N ASP A 215 9.74 -8.57 -1.39
CA ASP A 215 10.08 -7.78 -0.21
C ASP A 215 9.65 -8.38 1.15
N LEU A 216 10.30 -9.50 1.53
CA LEU A 216 10.00 -10.23 2.77
C LEU A 216 10.88 -9.82 3.96
N GLU A 217 11.30 -8.55 4.03
CA GLU A 217 12.08 -8.01 5.14
C GLU A 217 11.32 -8.09 6.47
N CYS A 218 10.01 -7.83 6.46
CA CYS A 218 9.08 -7.95 7.58
C CYS A 218 9.44 -7.16 8.87
N ARG A 219 10.39 -6.21 8.81
CA ARG A 219 10.66 -5.29 9.92
C ARG A 219 9.98 -3.95 9.70
N TYR A 220 10.30 -3.29 8.59
CA TYR A 220 9.73 -2.02 8.19
C TYR A 220 8.42 -2.26 7.44
N GLY A 221 7.30 -2.03 8.11
CA GLY A 221 5.97 -2.22 7.55
C GLY A 221 5.30 -0.90 7.16
N SER A 222 4.24 -1.00 6.36
CA SER A 222 3.27 0.10 6.27
C SER A 222 2.73 0.41 7.67
N PHE A 223 2.59 1.69 7.96
CA PHE A 223 2.08 2.22 9.22
C PHE A 223 0.73 2.93 9.04
N ASP A 224 0.10 2.76 7.87
CA ASP A 224 -1.20 3.38 7.56
C ASP A 224 -2.39 2.58 8.11
N CYS A 225 -2.17 1.29 8.42
CA CYS A 225 -3.18 0.42 9.00
C CYS A 225 -3.63 0.97 10.38
N PRO A 226 -4.93 1.07 10.70
CA PRO A 226 -5.42 1.84 11.85
C PRO A 226 -4.79 1.51 13.20
N GLU A 227 -4.66 0.23 13.55
CA GLU A 227 -4.08 -0.23 14.80
C GLU A 227 -2.57 0.01 14.88
N ILE A 228 -1.87 0.02 13.74
CA ILE A 228 -0.44 0.31 13.65
C ILE A 228 -0.23 1.82 13.78
N ALA A 229 -1.01 2.62 13.05
CA ALA A 229 -1.03 4.07 13.15
C ALA A 229 -1.33 4.52 14.59
N LEU A 230 -2.27 3.86 15.27
CA LEU A 230 -2.60 4.14 16.66
C LEU A 230 -1.42 3.86 17.60
N ALA A 231 -0.77 2.70 17.48
CA ALA A 231 0.38 2.34 18.31
C ALA A 231 1.54 3.35 18.12
N ARG A 232 1.82 3.71 16.86
CA ARG A 232 2.80 4.75 16.54
C ARG A 232 2.42 6.11 17.12
N ASP A 233 1.18 6.54 16.95
CA ASP A 233 0.69 7.83 17.44
C ASP A 233 0.72 7.90 18.99
N ASN A 234 0.59 6.76 19.68
CA ASN A 234 0.78 6.64 21.13
C ASN A 234 2.26 6.68 21.57
N GLY A 235 3.20 6.57 20.63
CA GLY A 235 4.63 6.47 20.92
C GLY A 235 5.07 5.08 21.39
N ASP A 236 4.29 4.03 21.07
CA ASP A 236 4.67 2.66 21.37
C ASP A 236 5.92 2.27 20.57
N ARG A 237 6.74 1.38 21.15
CA ARG A 237 7.94 0.88 20.46
C ARG A 237 7.52 0.07 19.23
N GLU A 238 8.20 0.25 18.11
CA GLU A 238 7.87 -0.44 16.85
C GLU A 238 7.80 -1.97 16.99
N GLN A 239 8.66 -2.55 17.84
CA GLN A 239 8.67 -4.00 18.08
C GLN A 239 7.39 -4.50 18.79
N GLU A 240 6.64 -3.59 19.40
CA GLU A 240 5.40 -3.83 20.11
C GLU A 240 4.16 -3.47 19.25
N TRP A 241 4.37 -2.93 18.04
CA TRP A 241 3.25 -2.60 17.15
C TRP A 241 2.46 -3.86 16.76
N PRO A 242 1.12 -3.79 16.72
CA PRO A 242 0.24 -4.95 16.62
C PRO A 242 0.10 -5.50 15.19
N TYR A 243 1.22 -5.72 14.49
CA TYR A 243 1.23 -6.37 13.18
C TYR A 243 0.65 -7.79 13.26
N SER A 244 -0.28 -8.09 12.37
CA SER A 244 -1.01 -9.36 12.33
C SER A 244 -1.44 -9.72 10.92
N GLU A 245 -1.97 -10.93 10.74
CA GLU A 245 -2.64 -11.31 9.48
C GLU A 245 -3.76 -10.34 9.10
N LYS A 246 -4.43 -9.73 10.09
CA LYS A 246 -5.49 -8.73 9.87
C LYS A 246 -4.95 -7.38 9.41
N SER A 247 -3.73 -6.99 9.79
CA SER A 247 -3.09 -5.81 9.21
C SER A 247 -2.69 -6.05 7.76
N ASP A 248 -2.23 -7.27 7.41
CA ASP A 248 -2.00 -7.65 6.02
C ASP A 248 -3.29 -7.63 5.19
N VAL A 249 -4.42 -8.08 5.74
CA VAL A 249 -5.73 -7.98 5.05
C VAL A 249 -6.09 -6.53 4.72
N TRP A 250 -5.86 -5.59 5.65
CA TRP A 250 -6.07 -4.17 5.40
C TRP A 250 -5.18 -3.67 4.25
N CYS A 251 -3.88 -3.99 4.30
CA CYS A 251 -2.91 -3.62 3.29
C CYS A 251 -3.22 -4.25 1.92
N PHE A 252 -3.75 -5.47 1.90
CA PHE A 252 -4.25 -6.13 0.70
C PHE A 252 -5.39 -5.32 0.07
N GLY A 253 -6.33 -4.82 0.87
CA GLY A 253 -7.39 -3.93 0.39
C GLY A 253 -6.84 -2.68 -0.28
N VAL A 254 -5.92 -1.96 0.36
CA VAL A 254 -5.26 -0.80 -0.25
C VAL A 254 -4.50 -1.18 -1.52
N THR A 255 -3.88 -2.37 -1.53
CA THR A 255 -3.21 -2.92 -2.71
C THR A 255 -4.19 -3.21 -3.84
N ILE A 256 -5.41 -3.72 -3.59
CA ILE A 256 -6.45 -3.85 -4.63
C ILE A 256 -6.71 -2.48 -5.28
N ALA A 257 -6.92 -1.43 -4.47
CA ALA A 257 -7.23 -0.10 -4.99
C ALA A 257 -6.11 0.46 -5.86
N THR A 258 -4.88 0.46 -5.32
CA THR A 258 -3.70 1.01 -6.01
C THR A 258 -3.32 0.18 -7.23
N PHE A 259 -3.46 -1.15 -7.17
CA PHE A 259 -3.21 -2.04 -8.31
C PHE A 259 -4.25 -1.89 -9.41
N VAL A 260 -5.55 -1.90 -9.07
CA VAL A 260 -6.63 -1.73 -10.05
C VAL A 260 -6.53 -0.35 -10.68
N LEU A 261 -6.34 0.72 -9.91
CA LEU A 261 -6.27 2.09 -10.45
C LEU A 261 -4.89 2.40 -11.07
N GLN A 262 -3.86 1.60 -10.78
CA GLN A 262 -2.44 1.82 -11.11
C GLN A 262 -2.01 3.27 -10.84
N ASN A 263 -2.29 3.70 -9.62
CA ASN A 263 -1.97 5.02 -9.10
C ASN A 263 -1.88 4.90 -7.57
N ASN A 264 -1.24 5.87 -6.91
CA ASN A 264 -1.14 5.90 -5.45
C ASN A 264 -1.83 7.15 -4.93
N PRO A 265 -2.74 7.08 -3.94
CA PRO A 265 -3.27 8.29 -3.33
C PRO A 265 -2.14 9.05 -2.61
N ARG A 266 -2.30 10.37 -2.45
CA ARG A 266 -1.37 11.17 -1.63
C ARG A 266 -1.67 11.05 -0.15
N THR A 267 -2.89 10.69 0.22
CA THR A 267 -3.30 10.53 1.61
C THR A 267 -4.16 9.27 1.79
N PRO A 268 -4.11 8.60 2.96
CA PRO A 268 -4.93 7.42 3.21
C PRO A 268 -6.43 7.73 3.20
N TRP A 269 -6.84 8.97 3.51
CA TRP A 269 -8.25 9.35 3.58
C TRP A 269 -8.95 9.36 2.22
N GLN A 270 -8.21 9.41 1.11
CA GLN A 270 -8.81 9.29 -0.23
C GLN A 270 -9.53 7.94 -0.44
N HIS A 271 -9.11 6.88 0.26
CA HIS A 271 -9.75 5.56 0.23
C HIS A 271 -11.19 5.54 0.75
N THR A 272 -11.62 6.59 1.45
CA THR A 272 -13.01 6.71 1.96
C THR A 272 -13.98 7.34 0.97
N ASP A 273 -13.49 7.86 -0.17
CA ASP A 273 -14.30 8.68 -1.07
C ASP A 273 -13.84 8.57 -2.54
N ASN A 274 -12.72 9.21 -2.88
CA ASN A 274 -12.32 9.46 -4.27
C ASN A 274 -11.25 8.51 -4.82
N PHE A 275 -10.78 7.53 -4.04
CA PHE A 275 -9.80 6.52 -4.46
C PHE A 275 -10.25 5.11 -4.06
N VAL A 276 -11.41 4.71 -4.62
CA VAL A 276 -12.04 3.40 -4.44
C VAL A 276 -11.98 2.66 -5.77
N PRO A 277 -11.57 1.37 -5.82
CA PRO A 277 -11.58 0.62 -7.06
C PRO A 277 -13.01 0.43 -7.57
N PRO A 278 -13.26 0.39 -8.88
CA PRO A 278 -14.59 0.15 -9.43
C PRO A 278 -15.11 -1.26 -9.12
N VAL A 279 -16.44 -1.42 -9.22
CA VAL A 279 -17.08 -2.74 -9.24
C VAL A 279 -16.40 -3.63 -10.30
N PRO A 280 -16.17 -4.93 -10.00
CA PRO A 280 -16.65 -5.67 -8.83
C PRO A 280 -15.62 -5.76 -7.67
N PHE A 281 -14.64 -4.86 -7.56
CA PHE A 281 -13.60 -4.97 -6.52
C PHE A 281 -13.85 -4.08 -5.29
N ASP A 282 -14.79 -3.14 -5.39
CA ASP A 282 -15.15 -2.16 -4.36
C ASP A 282 -15.60 -2.81 -3.04
N TRP A 283 -16.48 -3.82 -3.09
CA TRP A 283 -16.99 -4.47 -1.89
C TRP A 283 -15.94 -5.30 -1.14
N ILE A 284 -15.00 -5.92 -1.87
CA ILE A 284 -13.84 -6.62 -1.29
C ILE A 284 -12.91 -5.61 -0.61
N PHE A 285 -12.62 -4.52 -1.31
CA PHE A 285 -11.85 -3.40 -0.79
C PHE A 285 -12.45 -2.87 0.53
N HIS A 286 -13.75 -2.61 0.58
CA HIS A 286 -14.41 -2.13 1.80
C HIS A 286 -14.42 -3.15 2.94
N ALA A 287 -14.52 -4.46 2.65
CA ALA A 287 -14.41 -5.49 3.67
C ALA A 287 -13.01 -5.55 4.28
N CYS A 288 -11.97 -5.40 3.47
CA CYS A 288 -10.58 -5.36 3.95
C CYS A 288 -10.28 -4.12 4.80
N LEU A 289 -10.88 -2.97 4.48
CA LEU A 289 -10.60 -1.68 5.13
C LEU A 289 -11.44 -1.40 6.40
N ARG A 290 -12.03 -2.41 7.04
CA ARG A 290 -12.73 -2.23 8.33
C ARG A 290 -11.76 -1.72 9.38
N SER A 291 -12.17 -0.70 10.15
CA SER A 291 -11.31 -0.08 11.16
C SER A 291 -10.93 -1.06 12.26
N ASN A 292 -11.89 -1.84 12.76
CA ASN A 292 -11.63 -2.92 13.72
C ASN A 292 -11.03 -4.14 12.98
N PRO A 293 -9.85 -4.63 13.38
CA PRO A 293 -9.23 -5.81 12.77
C PRO A 293 -10.12 -7.06 12.77
N ASP A 294 -10.94 -7.25 13.80
CA ASP A 294 -11.81 -8.42 13.94
C ASP A 294 -12.97 -8.43 12.92
N ASP A 295 -13.35 -7.26 12.41
CA ASP A 295 -14.40 -7.13 11.40
C ASP A 295 -13.87 -7.37 9.97
N ARG A 296 -12.55 -7.47 9.79
CA ARG A 296 -11.94 -7.77 8.49
C ARG A 296 -12.05 -9.27 8.22
N PRO A 297 -12.22 -9.71 6.96
CA PRO A 297 -12.13 -11.13 6.61
C PRO A 297 -10.72 -11.69 6.87
N SER A 298 -10.57 -13.00 6.88
CA SER A 298 -9.29 -13.69 6.68
C SER A 298 -8.90 -13.66 5.20
N MET A 299 -7.63 -13.88 4.87
CA MET A 299 -7.21 -13.95 3.47
C MET A 299 -7.84 -15.12 2.70
N VAL A 300 -8.20 -16.22 3.37
CA VAL A 300 -8.97 -17.33 2.79
C VAL A 300 -10.37 -16.86 2.38
N GLU A 301 -11.04 -16.07 3.23
CA GLU A 301 -12.34 -15.49 2.89
C GLU A 301 -12.22 -14.45 1.76
N VAL A 302 -11.19 -13.59 1.77
CA VAL A 302 -10.90 -12.66 0.67
C VAL A 302 -10.72 -13.39 -0.66
N LYS A 303 -9.99 -14.52 -0.65
CA LYS A 303 -9.86 -15.39 -1.84
C LYS A 303 -11.23 -15.89 -2.31
N GLY A 304 -12.08 -16.39 -1.40
CA GLY A 304 -13.44 -16.81 -1.73
C GLY A 304 -14.29 -15.67 -2.32
N MET A 305 -14.11 -14.44 -1.84
CA MET A 305 -14.77 -13.24 -2.37
C MET A 305 -14.29 -12.92 -3.81
N LEU A 306 -13.00 -13.08 -4.10
CA LEU A 306 -12.45 -12.92 -5.45
C LEU A 306 -12.93 -14.04 -6.41
N GLU A 307 -13.05 -15.26 -5.92
CA GLU A 307 -13.59 -16.40 -6.67
C GLU A 307 -15.08 -16.24 -7.00
N SER A 308 -15.85 -15.56 -6.13
CA SER A 308 -17.27 -15.32 -6.34
C SER A 308 -17.58 -14.25 -7.38
N ILE A 309 -16.58 -13.47 -7.83
CA ILE A 309 -16.76 -12.52 -8.94
C ILE A 309 -17.10 -13.32 -10.21
N ARG A 310 -18.41 -13.42 -10.52
CA ARG A 310 -18.94 -14.03 -11.73
C ARG A 310 -19.20 -12.95 -12.78
N TYR A 311 -19.07 -13.31 -14.06
CA TYR A 311 -19.36 -12.43 -15.20
C TYR A 311 -20.78 -11.84 -15.22
N VAL A 312 -21.72 -12.42 -14.46
CA VAL A 312 -23.17 -12.11 -14.53
C VAL A 312 -23.57 -10.96 -13.60
N ASP A 313 -22.85 -10.71 -12.50
CA ASP A 313 -23.22 -9.66 -11.52
C ASP A 313 -22.96 -8.24 -12.05
N CYS A 314 -22.24 -8.10 -13.16
CA CYS A 314 -22.06 -6.84 -13.86
C CYS A 314 -23.32 -6.36 -14.61
N TYR A 315 -24.30 -7.25 -14.87
CA TYR A 315 -25.52 -6.90 -15.61
C TYR A 315 -26.68 -6.45 -14.70
N ILE A 316 -26.67 -6.86 -13.42
CA ILE A 316 -27.75 -6.53 -12.48
C ILE A 316 -27.46 -5.21 -11.75
N MET A 317 -26.19 -4.89 -11.47
CA MET A 317 -25.83 -3.66 -10.75
C MET A 317 -25.94 -2.36 -11.56
N THR A 318 -26.07 -2.43 -12.89
CA THR A 318 -26.28 -1.26 -13.77
C THR A 318 -27.76 -0.89 -13.93
N ASN A 319 -28.69 -1.73 -13.49
CA ASN A 319 -30.13 -1.49 -13.62
C ASN A 319 -30.82 -1.03 -12.32
N GLU A 320 -30.08 -0.82 -11.23
CA GLU A 320 -30.63 -0.38 -9.93
C GLU A 320 -30.00 0.92 -9.37
N ARG A 321 -29.57 1.86 -10.23
CA ARG A 321 -29.22 3.23 -9.78
C ARG A 321 -29.94 4.31 -10.56
#